data_AF-A0A644ZEJ8-F1
#
_entry.id   AF-A0A644ZEJ8-F1
#
_cell.length_a   1.000
_cell.length_b   1.000
_cell.length_c   1.000
_cell.angle_alpha   90.00
_cell.angle_beta   90.00
_cell.angle_gamma   90.00
#
_symmetry.space_group_name_H-M   'P 1'
#
loop_
_entity.id
_entity.type
_entity.pdbx_description
1 polymer ?
#
loop_
_entity_poly.entity_id
_entity_poly.type
_entity_poly.pdbx_seq_one_letter_code
_entity_poly.pdbx_strand_id
1 'polypeptide(L)'
;MLEGDKELVLRYPMDATPAECKASVTTIRGARMLSLESAGFHAAYPIVYAAVGSVAGDCFVPFATDCRPKLPLLLPIADLENPVVQFVDAMGHMAFFTVDSFNGSVE
;
A
#
# COMPACT_ATOMS: atom_id res chain seq x y z
N MET A 1 -14.70 20.99 -26.38
CA MET A 1 -14.02 19.68 -26.29
C MET A 1 -12.61 20.00 -25.85
N LEU A 2 -12.23 19.69 -24.61
CA LEU A 2 -10.86 19.88 -24.13
C LEU A 2 -10.16 18.54 -24.29
N GLU A 3 -9.51 18.36 -25.44
CA GLU A 3 -8.51 17.31 -25.63
C GLU A 3 -7.24 17.77 -24.92
N GLY A 4 -6.94 17.11 -23.81
CA GLY A 4 -5.73 17.35 -23.05
C GLY A 4 -5.45 16.11 -22.26
N ASP A 5 -4.67 15.20 -22.84
CA ASP A 5 -3.97 14.15 -22.11
C ASP A 5 -2.98 14.84 -21.16
N LYS A 6 -3.49 15.32 -20.03
CA LYS A 6 -2.69 15.73 -18.89
C LYS A 6 -2.69 14.54 -17.94
N GLU A 7 -1.70 13.66 -18.10
CA GLU A 7 -1.35 12.76 -17.01
C GLU A 7 -1.01 13.62 -15.80
N LEU A 8 -1.90 13.59 -14.81
CA LEU A 8 -1.67 14.22 -13.53
C LEU A 8 -0.64 13.36 -12.78
N VAL A 9 0.64 13.69 -12.94
CA VAL A 9 1.72 13.03 -12.19
C VAL A 9 1.83 13.71 -10.83
N LEU A 10 1.15 13.15 -9.83
CA LEU A 10 1.27 13.59 -8.44
C LEU A 10 2.65 13.18 -7.91
N ARG A 11 3.58 14.14 -7.84
CA ARG A 11 4.90 13.98 -7.23
C ARG A 11 4.91 14.69 -5.90
N TYR A 12 4.85 13.95 -4.80
CA TYR A 12 5.06 14.49 -3.47
C TYR A 12 6.48 14.15 -3.02
N PRO A 13 7.19 15.09 -2.37
CA PRO A 13 8.48 14.77 -1.77
C PRO A 13 8.33 13.64 -0.75
N MET A 14 9.36 12.80 -0.62
CA MET A 14 9.38 11.74 0.38
C MET A 14 9.24 12.38 1.77
N ASP A 15 8.13 12.10 2.43
CA ASP A 15 7.86 12.60 3.77
C ASP A 15 8.71 11.80 4.76
N ALA A 16 9.55 12.48 5.52
CA ALA A 16 10.43 11.86 6.52
C ALA A 16 9.68 11.50 7.82
N THR A 17 8.37 11.70 7.87
CA THR A 17 7.53 11.35 9.02
C THR A 17 7.65 9.86 9.33
N PRO A 18 8.14 9.48 10.52
CA PRO A 18 8.30 8.07 10.88
C PRO A 18 6.96 7.36 10.92
N ALA A 19 6.91 6.19 10.27
CA ALA A 19 5.72 5.36 10.13
C ALA A 19 6.01 3.92 10.56
N GLU A 20 4.99 3.25 11.07
CA GLU A 20 5.02 1.84 11.46
C GLU A 20 3.99 1.05 10.65
N CYS A 21 4.34 -0.17 10.29
CA CYS A 21 3.50 -1.04 9.47
C CYS A 21 3.68 -2.50 9.90
N LYS A 22 2.55 -3.20 10.08
CA LYS A 22 2.52 -4.66 10.21
C LYS A 22 1.67 -5.22 9.08
N ALA A 23 2.35 -5.79 8.09
CA ALA A 23 1.72 -6.39 6.93
C ALA A 23 2.34 -7.75 6.60
N SER A 24 1.55 -8.64 6.02
CA SER A 24 2.01 -9.94 5.55
C SER A 24 1.28 -10.35 4.27
N VAL A 25 1.90 -11.24 3.49
CA VAL A 25 1.22 -11.92 2.38
C VAL A 25 0.57 -13.18 2.93
N THR A 26 -0.71 -13.38 2.58
CA THR A 26 -1.49 -14.56 2.94
C THR A 26 -2.25 -15.11 1.74
N THR A 27 -2.78 -16.33 1.86
CA THR A 27 -3.63 -16.95 0.84
C THR A 27 -5.01 -17.23 1.41
N ILE A 28 -6.05 -16.69 0.77
CA ILE A 28 -7.44 -16.89 1.18
C ILE A 28 -8.20 -17.50 0.01
N ARG A 29 -8.70 -18.73 0.18
CA ARG A 29 -9.44 -19.48 -0.87
C ARG A 29 -8.68 -19.56 -2.20
N GLY A 30 -7.36 -19.71 -2.13
CA GLY A 30 -6.47 -19.79 -3.31
C GLY A 30 -6.06 -18.44 -3.91
N ALA A 31 -6.60 -17.31 -3.42
CA ALA A 31 -6.19 -15.98 -3.85
C ALA A 31 -5.09 -15.43 -2.92
N ARG A 32 -4.01 -14.90 -3.49
CA ARG A 32 -2.97 -14.17 -2.76
C ARG A 32 -3.50 -12.79 -2.35
N MET A 33 -3.39 -12.51 -1.07
CA MET A 33 -3.85 -11.28 -0.43
C MET A 33 -2.72 -10.67 0.38
N LEU A 34 -2.65 -9.35 0.42
CA LEU A 34 -1.94 -8.61 1.45
C LEU A 34 -2.87 -8.43 2.64
N SER A 35 -2.40 -8.82 3.83
CA SER A 35 -3.05 -8.53 5.11
C SER A 35 -2.30 -7.40 5.80
N LEU A 36 -2.95 -6.24 5.90
CA LEU A 36 -2.46 -5.08 6.64
C LEU A 36 -3.11 -5.06 8.03
N GLU A 37 -2.36 -5.48 9.04
CA GLU A 37 -2.87 -5.62 10.42
C GLU A 37 -2.86 -4.30 11.18
N SER A 38 -1.79 -3.52 11.03
CA SER A 38 -1.64 -2.18 11.60
C SER A 38 -0.82 -1.29 10.67
N ALA A 39 -1.18 -0.01 10.64
CA ALA A 39 -0.45 1.05 9.94
C ALA A 39 -0.68 2.37 10.66
N GLY A 40 0.36 3.19 10.76
CA GLY A 40 0.25 4.48 11.43
C GLY A 40 1.51 5.31 11.30
N PHE A 41 1.37 6.60 11.55
CA PHE A 41 2.47 7.52 11.77
C PHE A 41 2.57 7.82 13.27
N HIS A 42 3.71 8.33 13.73
CA HIS A 42 3.90 8.69 15.14
C HIS A 42 2.87 9.71 15.65
N ALA A 43 2.38 10.60 14.78
CA ALA A 43 1.21 11.41 15.07
C ALA A 43 -0.04 10.56 14.80
N ALA A 44 -0.94 10.45 15.78
CA ALA A 44 -2.11 9.58 15.76
C ALA A 44 -3.26 10.07 14.85
N TYR A 45 -2.95 10.50 13.63
CA TYR A 45 -3.95 10.81 12.62
C TYR A 45 -4.49 9.52 11.99
N PRO A 46 -5.79 9.47 11.65
CA PRO A 46 -6.36 8.28 11.04
C PRO A 46 -5.79 8.08 9.63
N ILE A 47 -5.56 6.82 9.27
CA ILE A 47 -5.27 6.43 7.89
C ILE A 47 -6.53 6.63 7.05
N VAL A 48 -6.40 7.38 5.94
CA VAL A 48 -7.52 7.71 5.04
C VAL A 48 -7.39 7.03 3.68
N TYR A 49 -6.23 6.46 3.38
CA TYR A 49 -6.00 5.70 2.16
C TYR A 49 -4.97 4.61 2.40
N ALA A 50 -5.21 3.43 1.83
CA ALA A 50 -4.24 2.34 1.78
C ALA A 50 -4.26 1.71 0.40
N ALA A 51 -3.11 1.28 -0.09
CA ALA A 51 -2.98 0.61 -1.37
C ALA A 51 -1.89 -0.45 -1.33
N VAL A 52 -1.99 -1.41 -2.24
CA VAL A 52 -0.93 -2.34 -2.56
C VAL A 52 -0.64 -2.28 -4.05
N GLY A 53 0.62 -2.40 -4.42
CA GLY A 53 1.07 -2.25 -5.79
C GLY A 53 2.49 -2.71 -6.00
N SER A 54 3.09 -2.28 -7.10
CA SER A 54 4.49 -2.49 -7.42
C SER A 54 5.23 -1.16 -7.57
N VAL A 55 6.55 -1.24 -7.66
CA VAL A 55 7.41 -0.10 -7.99
C VAL A 55 7.94 -0.30 -9.41
N ALA A 56 7.74 0.69 -10.27
CA ALA A 56 8.25 0.75 -11.63
C ALA A 56 9.18 1.96 -11.76
N GLY A 57 10.49 1.73 -11.68
CA GLY A 57 11.47 2.82 -11.54
C GLY A 57 11.27 3.57 -10.22
N ASP A 58 11.04 4.88 -10.29
CA ASP A 58 10.78 5.73 -9.11
C ASP A 58 9.28 5.92 -8.83
N CYS A 59 8.40 5.19 -9.54
CA CYS A 59 6.95 5.37 -9.44
C CYS A 59 6.29 4.18 -8.74
N PHE A 60 5.43 4.48 -7.77
CA PHE A 60 4.51 3.49 -7.21
C PHE A 60 3.30 3.32 -8.15
N VAL A 61 3.00 2.08 -8.51
CA VAL A 61 1.88 1.71 -9.39
C VAL A 61 0.86 0.92 -8.56
N PRO A 62 -0.27 1.54 -8.14
CA PRO A 62 -1.26 0.85 -7.33
C PRO A 62 -1.96 -0.25 -8.13
N PHE A 63 -2.10 -1.42 -7.53
CA PHE A 63 -2.88 -2.53 -8.05
C PHE A 63 -4.28 -2.60 -7.40
N ALA A 64 -4.34 -2.44 -6.09
CA ALA A 64 -5.60 -2.38 -5.34
C ALA A 64 -5.52 -1.30 -4.26
N THR A 65 -6.64 -0.63 -4.02
CA THR A 65 -6.73 0.55 -3.14
C THR A 65 -7.99 0.51 -2.28
N ASP A 66 -7.91 1.04 -1.07
CA ASP A 66 -9.03 1.37 -0.20
C ASP A 66 -8.94 2.85 0.22
N CYS A 67 -9.95 3.64 -0.14
CA CYS A 67 -10.03 5.07 0.16
C CYS A 67 -10.72 5.38 1.50
N ARG A 68 -11.09 4.35 2.29
CA ARG A 68 -11.63 4.46 3.65
C ARG A 68 -11.20 3.23 4.48
N PRO A 69 -9.88 2.99 4.62
CA PRO A 69 -9.38 1.74 5.17
C PRO A 69 -9.81 1.57 6.63
N LYS A 70 -10.32 0.37 6.95
CA LYS A 70 -10.54 -0.09 8.32
C LYS A 70 -9.60 -1.26 8.57
N LEU A 71 -8.70 -1.10 9.53
CA LEU A 71 -7.72 -2.14 9.87
C LEU A 71 -8.31 -3.16 10.87
N PRO A 72 -7.99 -4.46 10.74
CA PRO A 72 -7.15 -5.05 9.70
C PRO A 72 -7.81 -5.04 8.32
N LEU A 73 -7.03 -4.80 7.27
CA LEU A 73 -7.46 -4.69 5.88
C LEU A 73 -6.85 -5.78 5.02
N LEU A 74 -7.65 -6.35 4.10
CA LEU A 74 -7.19 -7.29 3.08
C LEU A 74 -7.24 -6.63 1.71
N LEU A 75 -6.13 -6.65 0.98
CA LEU A 75 -6.05 -6.18 -0.40
C LEU A 75 -5.59 -7.32 -1.32
N PRO A 76 -6.22 -7.55 -2.48
CA PRO A 76 -5.73 -8.55 -3.42
C PRO A 76 -4.38 -8.12 -3.98
N ILE A 77 -3.46 -9.08 -4.17
CA ILE A 77 -2.15 -8.83 -4.79
C ILE A 77 -1.90 -9.65 -6.05
N ALA A 78 -2.79 -10.60 -6.38
CA ALA A 78 -2.65 -11.49 -7.54
C ALA A 78 -1.21 -12.02 -7.67
N ASP A 79 -0.54 -11.69 -8.78
CA ASP A 79 0.79 -12.16 -9.14
C ASP A 79 1.90 -11.15 -8.83
N LEU A 80 1.66 -10.15 -7.97
CA LEU A 80 2.71 -9.24 -7.52
C LEU A 80 3.83 -10.03 -6.83
N GLU A 81 5.04 -9.95 -7.40
CA GLU A 81 6.24 -10.62 -6.88
C GLU A 81 6.77 -9.93 -5.63
N ASN A 82 6.91 -8.59 -5.71
CA ASN A 82 7.41 -7.72 -4.65
C ASN A 82 6.32 -6.70 -4.29
N PRO A 83 5.27 -7.10 -3.55
CA PRO A 83 4.18 -6.21 -3.20
C PRO A 83 4.70 -5.08 -2.30
N VAL A 84 4.36 -3.85 -2.66
CA VAL A 84 4.61 -2.65 -1.87
C VAL A 84 3.29 -2.12 -1.36
N VAL A 85 3.22 -1.88 -0.06
CA VAL A 85 2.10 -1.21 0.59
C VAL A 85 2.36 0.28 0.62
N GLN A 86 1.35 1.06 0.26
CA GLN A 86 1.30 2.49 0.50
C GLN A 86 0.16 2.79 1.49
N PHE A 87 0.36 3.69 2.43
CA PHE A 87 -0.75 4.29 3.18
C PHE A 87 -0.55 5.78 3.41
N VAL A 88 -1.66 6.49 3.59
CA VAL A 88 -1.71 7.94 3.76
C VAL A 88 -2.61 8.31 4.93
N ASP A 89 -2.15 9.22 5.79
CA ASP A 89 -2.94 9.75 6.90
C ASP A 89 -3.75 11.01 6.52
N ALA A 90 -4.59 11.47 7.43
CA ALA A 90 -5.41 12.67 7.23
C ALA A 90 -4.61 13.97 7.02
N MET A 91 -3.31 13.99 7.34
CA MET A 91 -2.42 15.13 7.09
C MET A 91 -1.76 15.06 5.71
N GLY A 92 -1.92 13.95 5.00
CA GLY A 92 -1.31 13.72 3.70
C GLY A 92 0.10 13.13 3.78
N HIS A 93 0.54 12.69 4.97
CA HIS A 93 1.81 11.97 5.10
C HIS A 93 1.69 10.62 4.42
N MET A 94 2.73 10.21 3.69
CA MET A 94 2.72 8.97 2.91
C MET A 94 3.89 8.08 3.28
N ALA A 95 3.62 6.78 3.44
CA ALA A 95 4.65 5.79 3.71
C ALA A 95 4.53 4.60 2.75
N PHE A 96 5.68 3.99 2.45
CA PHE A 96 5.81 2.84 1.56
C PHE A 96 6.59 1.73 2.25
N PHE A 97 6.08 0.51 2.20
CA PHE A 97 6.72 -0.67 2.79
C PHE A 97 6.70 -1.83 1.79
N THR A 98 7.88 -2.36 1.45
CA THR A 98 7.97 -3.65 0.77
C THR A 98 7.56 -4.75 1.74
N VAL A 99 6.71 -5.66 1.30
CA VAL A 99 6.27 -6.79 2.12
C VAL A 99 6.87 -8.05 1.53
N ASP A 100 7.71 -8.71 2.33
CA ASP A 100 8.29 -9.98 1.94
C ASP A 100 7.18 -11.01 1.75
N SER A 101 7.18 -11.64 0.57
CA SER A 101 6.35 -12.81 0.32
C SER A 101 6.88 -13.96 1.18
N PHE A 102 6.31 -14.19 2.36
CA PHE A 102 6.70 -15.33 3.19
C PHE A 102 6.29 -16.64 2.50
N ASN A 103 7.23 -17.31 1.82
CA ASN A 103 7.07 -18.62 1.18
C ASN A 103 7.30 -19.76 2.19
N GLY A 104 6.64 -19.69 3.35
CA GLY A 104 6.73 -20.75 4.36
C GLY A 104 5.83 -21.93 4.04
N SER A 105 6.32 -22.92 3.31
CA SER A 105 5.85 -24.30 3.48
C SER A 105 6.37 -24.82 4.81
N VAL A 106 5.47 -25.13 5.74
CA VAL A 106 5.80 -25.97 6.89
C VAL A 106 5.44 -27.40 6.51
N GLU A 107 6.47 -28.26 6.49
CA GLU A 107 6.39 -29.71 6.29
C GLU A 107 5.43 -30.39 7.27
#